data_AF-A0A820LDF5-F1
#
_entry.id   AF-A0A820LDF5-F1
#
_cell.length_a   1.000
_cell.length_b   1.000
_cell.length_c   1.000
_cell.angle_alpha   90.00
_cell.angle_beta   90.00
_cell.angle_gamma   90.00
#
_symmetry.space_group_name_H-M   'P 1'
#
loop_
_entity.id
_entity.type
_entity.pdbx_description
1 polymer ?
#
loop_
_entity_poly.entity_id
_entity_poly.type
_entity_poly.pdbx_seq_one_letter_code
_entity_poly.pdbx_strand_id
1 'polypeptide(L)'
;MTDEIFNEFLSLFKQTSSDINRRYDNYPLFFQCAVSTNGESVKKVLQWIEKRLTNEALLIIEEFLRKVKSANDKFQLEMLPNNFESIENIIDLALNHLEQSVRTLEIIIGYGILLLQRAEHYRNKTRRKRILGFATSIIK
;
A
#
# COMPACT_ATOMS: atom_id res chain seq x y z
N MET A 1 12.91 10.94 -21.28
CA MET A 1 12.39 9.76 -21.99
C MET A 1 11.31 10.22 -22.96
N THR A 2 11.14 9.59 -24.13
CA THR A 2 10.08 9.93 -25.08
C THR A 2 8.78 9.20 -24.76
N ASP A 3 7.64 9.71 -25.24
CA ASP A 3 6.32 9.09 -25.01
C ASP A 3 6.23 7.67 -25.58
N GLU A 4 6.89 7.40 -26.70
CA GLU A 4 6.95 6.07 -27.33
C GLU A 4 7.64 5.05 -26.42
N ILE A 5 8.79 5.41 -25.85
CA ILE A 5 9.54 4.55 -24.93
C ILE A 5 8.74 4.32 -23.64
N PHE A 6 8.01 5.33 -23.15
CA PHE A 6 7.14 5.19 -21.98
C PHE A 6 5.95 4.27 -22.24
N ASN A 7 5.31 4.37 -23.41
CA ASN A 7 4.19 3.51 -23.79
C ASN A 7 4.63 2.06 -24.01
N GLU A 8 5.83 1.84 -24.55
CA GLU A 8 6.43 0.52 -24.67
C GLU A 8 6.76 -0.08 -23.29
N PHE A 9 7.35 0.71 -22.38
CA PHE A 9 7.51 0.32 -20.98
C PHE A 9 6.17 -0.05 -20.33
N LEU A 10 5.13 0.75 -20.52
CA LEU A 10 3.76 0.48 -20.05
C LEU A 10 3.20 -0.84 -20.59
N SER A 11 3.45 -1.14 -21.86
CA SER A 11 3.02 -2.38 -22.52
C SER A 11 3.72 -3.60 -21.90
N LEU A 12 5.04 -3.55 -21.77
CA LEU A 12 5.86 -4.59 -21.15
C LEU A 12 5.52 -4.77 -19.67
N PHE A 13 5.26 -3.65 -18.97
CA PHE A 13 4.80 -3.62 -17.60
C PHE A 13 3.43 -4.27 -17.45
N LYS A 14 2.53 -4.14 -18.42
CA LYS A 14 1.18 -4.75 -18.43
C LYS A 14 1.21 -6.25 -18.79
N GLN A 15 2.07 -6.67 -19.71
CA GLN A 15 2.09 -8.04 -20.27
C GLN A 15 2.70 -9.11 -19.34
N THR A 16 3.52 -8.75 -18.36
CA THR A 16 4.44 -9.70 -17.70
C THR A 16 3.83 -10.69 -16.69
N SER A 17 2.52 -10.69 -16.39
CA SER A 17 1.75 -11.77 -15.69
C SER A 17 0.50 -11.23 -14.98
N SER A 18 -0.54 -12.05 -14.83
CA SER A 18 -1.82 -11.74 -14.15
C SER A 18 -1.72 -11.48 -12.63
N ASP A 19 -0.52 -11.57 -12.05
CA ASP A 19 -0.31 -11.58 -10.59
C ASP A 19 0.24 -10.23 -10.11
N ILE A 20 -0.66 -9.35 -9.68
CA ILE A 20 -0.38 -7.95 -9.25
C ILE A 20 0.62 -7.89 -8.08
N ASN A 21 0.69 -8.94 -7.26
CA ASN A 21 1.59 -9.01 -6.11
C ASN A 21 3.06 -9.26 -6.51
N ARG A 22 3.34 -9.74 -7.73
CA ARG A 22 4.71 -9.98 -8.22
C ARG A 22 5.39 -8.75 -8.84
N ARG A 23 4.69 -7.60 -8.93
CA ARG A 23 5.20 -6.39 -9.58
C ARG A 23 5.60 -5.27 -8.62
N TYR A 24 5.52 -5.52 -7.31
CA TYR A 24 5.84 -4.54 -6.27
C TYR A 24 7.20 -3.86 -6.50
N ASP A 25 8.23 -4.66 -6.78
CA ASP A 25 9.61 -4.17 -7.00
C ASP A 25 9.75 -3.26 -8.22
N ASN A 26 8.80 -3.33 -9.17
CA ASN A 26 8.84 -2.58 -10.43
C ASN A 26 7.94 -1.33 -10.42
N TYR A 27 7.05 -1.15 -9.43
CA TYR A 27 6.25 0.07 -9.28
C TYR A 27 7.09 1.34 -9.08
N PRO A 28 8.19 1.31 -8.29
CA PRO A 28 9.09 2.45 -8.14
C PRO A 28 9.71 2.90 -9.47
N LEU A 29 10.11 1.94 -10.31
CA LEU A 29 10.64 2.18 -11.65
C LEU A 29 9.58 2.81 -12.56
N PHE A 30 8.33 2.34 -12.47
CA PHE A 30 7.24 2.85 -13.30
C PHE A 30 6.92 4.34 -13.02
N PHE A 31 6.91 4.74 -11.75
CA PHE A 31 6.72 6.14 -11.37
C PHE A 31 7.91 7.01 -11.80
N GLN A 32 9.13 6.55 -11.59
CA GLN A 32 10.35 7.29 -11.98
C GLN A 32 10.45 7.47 -13.50
N CYS A 33 10.00 6.47 -14.26
CA CYS A 33 9.82 6.54 -15.70
C CYS A 33 8.84 7.67 -16.08
N ALA A 34 7.65 7.71 -15.48
CA ALA A 34 6.67 8.75 -15.79
C ALA A 34 7.19 10.17 -15.51
N VAL A 35 7.85 10.38 -14.36
CA VAL A 35 8.49 11.66 -14.00
C VAL A 35 9.58 12.07 -15.00
N SER A 36 10.26 11.11 -15.61
CA SER A 36 11.31 11.35 -16.61
C SER A 36 10.78 11.61 -18.02
N THR A 37 9.46 11.50 -18.24
CA THR A 37 8.80 11.70 -19.55
C THR A 37 8.09 13.05 -19.59
N ASN A 38 6.94 13.20 -18.94
CA ASN A 38 6.13 14.43 -18.92
C ASN A 38 5.01 14.34 -17.88
N GLY A 39 4.29 15.46 -17.68
CA GLY A 39 3.19 15.56 -16.71
C GLY A 39 1.99 14.66 -17.03
N GLU A 40 1.69 14.41 -18.31
CA GLU A 40 0.57 13.55 -18.72
C GLU A 40 0.85 12.07 -18.38
N SER A 41 2.10 11.63 -18.56
CA SER A 41 2.56 10.31 -18.15
C SER A 41 2.48 10.14 -16.63
N VAL A 42 2.83 11.19 -15.86
CA VAL A 42 2.67 11.18 -14.39
C VAL A 42 1.21 11.04 -14.01
N LYS A 43 0.31 11.82 -14.61
CA LYS A 43 -1.14 11.74 -14.36
C LYS A 43 -1.69 10.32 -14.60
N LYS A 44 -1.28 9.67 -15.69
CA LYS A 44 -1.68 8.29 -16.00
C LYS A 44 -1.20 7.30 -14.93
N VAL A 45 0.01 7.47 -14.39
CA VAL A 45 0.51 6.63 -13.30
C VAL A 45 -0.26 6.89 -12.01
N LEU A 46 -0.55 8.15 -11.68
CA LEU A 46 -1.32 8.51 -10.48
C LEU A 46 -2.74 7.92 -10.51
N GLN A 47 -3.44 8.02 -11.64
CA GLN A 47 -4.77 7.38 -11.82
C GLN A 47 -4.70 5.85 -11.66
N TRP A 48 -3.64 5.24 -12.17
CA TRP A 48 -3.42 3.81 -12.00
C TRP A 48 -3.14 3.44 -10.53
N ILE A 49 -2.43 4.29 -9.79
CA ILE A 49 -2.17 4.13 -8.35
C ILE A 49 -3.50 4.23 -7.60
N GLU A 50 -4.26 5.32 -7.77
CA GLU A 50 -5.59 5.51 -7.12
C GLU A 50 -6.50 4.29 -7.27
N LYS A 51 -6.62 3.74 -8.48
CA LYS A 51 -7.44 2.55 -8.77
C LYS A 51 -6.97 1.28 -8.06
N ARG A 52 -5.68 1.19 -7.73
CA ARG A 52 -5.11 0.03 -7.01
C ARG A 52 -5.08 0.23 -5.52
N LEU A 53 -5.02 1.47 -5.05
CA LEU A 53 -5.17 1.80 -3.65
C LEU A 53 -6.57 1.51 -3.15
N THR A 54 -7.59 1.67 -3.99
CA THR A 54 -8.95 1.21 -3.69
C THR A 54 -9.07 -0.31 -3.50
N ASN A 55 -8.06 -1.09 -3.91
CA ASN A 55 -8.00 -2.55 -3.77
C ASN A 55 -6.91 -3.03 -2.78
N GLU A 56 -6.54 -2.21 -1.80
CA GLU A 56 -5.79 -2.62 -0.58
C GLU A 56 -4.41 -3.27 -0.82
N ALA A 57 -3.45 -2.50 -1.33
CA ALA A 57 -2.04 -2.89 -1.22
C ALA A 57 -1.25 -1.80 -0.47
N LEU A 58 -1.16 -1.97 0.86
CA LEU A 58 -0.43 -1.10 1.80
C LEU A 58 1.04 -0.85 1.36
N LEU A 59 1.63 -1.87 0.75
CA LEU A 59 2.95 -1.81 0.12
C LEU A 59 3.03 -0.75 -1.01
N ILE A 60 2.03 -0.66 -1.89
CA ILE A 60 2.02 0.29 -3.00
C ILE A 60 1.91 1.74 -2.48
N ILE A 61 1.12 1.94 -1.42
CA ILE A 61 1.00 3.22 -0.72
C ILE A 61 2.36 3.66 -0.19
N GLU A 62 3.03 2.77 0.54
CA GLU A 62 4.31 3.06 1.16
C GLU A 62 5.38 3.45 0.13
N GLU A 63 5.48 2.71 -0.97
CA GLU A 63 6.43 3.02 -2.04
C GLU A 63 6.13 4.33 -2.75
N PHE A 64 4.85 4.62 -3.02
CA PHE A 64 4.44 5.89 -3.59
C PHE A 64 4.87 7.06 -2.68
N LEU A 65 4.55 6.98 -1.37
CA LEU A 65 4.90 8.03 -0.40
C LEU A 65 6.42 8.19 -0.27
N ARG A 66 7.19 7.09 -0.27
CA ARG A 66 8.66 7.13 -0.30
C ARG A 66 9.18 7.87 -1.52
N LYS A 67 8.56 7.68 -2.69
CA LYS A 67 8.97 8.33 -3.94
C LYS A 67 8.57 9.78 -4.04
N VAL A 68 7.37 10.15 -3.62
CA VAL A 68 6.96 11.56 -3.51
C VAL A 68 7.93 12.29 -2.57
N LYS A 69 8.27 11.67 -1.43
CA LYS A 69 9.27 12.21 -0.50
C LYS A 69 10.66 12.34 -1.12
N SER A 70 11.08 11.40 -1.97
CA SER A 70 12.40 11.42 -2.61
C SER A 70 12.43 12.14 -3.96
N ALA A 71 11.32 12.76 -4.39
CA ALA A 71 11.22 13.36 -5.72
C ALA A 71 12.08 14.63 -5.81
N ASN A 72 12.67 14.85 -6.99
CA ASN A 72 13.57 15.98 -7.24
C ASN A 72 12.81 17.30 -7.44
N ASP A 73 13.56 18.41 -7.50
CA ASP A 73 13.01 19.77 -7.64
C ASP A 73 12.13 19.92 -8.89
N LYS A 74 12.45 19.23 -9.98
CA LYS A 74 11.63 19.23 -11.20
C LYS A 74 10.22 18.70 -10.93
N PHE A 75 10.10 17.59 -10.19
CA PHE A 75 8.79 17.08 -9.80
C PHE A 75 8.04 18.08 -8.89
N GLN A 76 8.73 18.63 -7.89
CA GLN A 76 8.12 19.55 -6.92
C GLN A 76 7.65 20.87 -7.57
N LEU A 77 8.41 21.41 -8.53
CA LEU A 77 8.14 22.72 -9.12
C LEU A 77 7.25 22.66 -10.37
N GLU A 78 7.39 21.62 -11.20
CA GLU A 78 6.71 21.56 -12.51
C GLU A 78 5.53 20.58 -12.54
N MET A 79 5.61 19.48 -11.78
CA MET A 79 4.65 18.37 -11.88
C MET A 79 3.64 18.36 -10.75
N LEU A 80 4.08 18.62 -9.51
CA LEU A 80 3.20 18.64 -8.33
C LEU A 80 2.03 19.63 -8.48
N PRO A 81 2.19 20.89 -8.93
CA PRO A 81 1.06 21.82 -9.03
C PRO A 81 -0.06 21.32 -9.95
N ASN A 82 0.30 20.67 -11.04
CA ASN A 82 -0.64 20.15 -12.03
C ASN A 82 -1.28 18.80 -11.63
N ASN A 83 -0.76 18.15 -10.59
CA ASN A 83 -1.18 16.84 -10.13
C ASN A 83 -1.55 16.82 -8.64
N PHE A 84 -1.67 18.00 -8.01
CA PHE A 84 -1.82 18.14 -6.57
C PHE A 84 -3.04 17.38 -6.05
N GLU A 85 -4.21 17.59 -6.67
CA GLU A 85 -5.47 16.92 -6.29
C GLU A 85 -5.35 15.39 -6.30
N SER A 86 -4.73 14.81 -7.33
CA SER A 86 -4.51 13.36 -7.38
C SER A 86 -3.54 12.87 -6.30
N ILE A 87 -2.51 13.66 -5.96
CA ILE A 87 -1.55 13.30 -4.91
C ILE A 87 -2.21 13.41 -3.53
N GLU A 88 -3.00 14.45 -3.31
CA GLU A 88 -3.81 14.66 -2.10
C GLU A 88 -4.78 13.48 -1.90
N ASN A 89 -5.56 13.12 -2.92
CA ASN A 89 -6.46 11.96 -2.88
C ASN A 89 -5.74 10.66 -2.52
N ILE A 90 -4.55 10.43 -3.08
CA ILE A 90 -3.74 9.25 -2.76
C ILE A 90 -3.30 9.26 -1.29
N ILE A 91 -2.91 10.41 -0.75
CA ILE A 91 -2.55 10.55 0.66
C ILE A 91 -3.77 10.31 1.55
N ASP A 92 -4.95 10.82 1.21
CA ASP A 92 -6.18 10.58 1.97
C ASP A 92 -6.59 9.10 1.96
N LEU A 93 -6.51 8.44 0.79
CA LEU A 93 -6.69 7.00 0.69
C LEU A 93 -5.68 6.25 1.56
N ALA A 94 -4.43 6.70 1.59
CA ALA A 94 -3.39 6.11 2.43
C ALA A 94 -3.71 6.21 3.93
N LEU A 95 -4.14 7.39 4.38
CA LEU A 95 -4.53 7.63 5.77
C LEU A 95 -5.75 6.78 6.16
N ASN A 96 -6.76 6.70 5.29
CA ASN A 96 -7.93 5.86 5.51
C ASN A 96 -7.56 4.37 5.65
N HIS A 97 -6.65 3.86 4.81
CA HIS A 97 -6.15 2.49 4.92
C HIS A 97 -5.41 2.23 6.23
N LEU A 98 -4.58 3.18 6.66
CA LEU A 98 -3.88 3.09 7.95
C LEU A 98 -4.88 3.08 9.11
N GLU A 99 -5.90 3.93 9.08
CA GLU A 99 -6.94 3.96 10.11
C GLU A 99 -7.72 2.63 10.17
N GLN A 100 -8.11 2.07 9.02
CA GLN A 100 -8.78 0.77 8.96
C GLN A 100 -7.89 -0.36 9.47
N SER A 101 -6.59 -0.31 9.15
CA SER A 101 -5.61 -1.29 9.64
C SER A 101 -5.46 -1.21 11.16
N VAL A 102 -5.41 0.00 11.74
CA VAL A 102 -5.38 0.21 13.19
C VAL A 102 -6.65 -0.35 13.85
N ARG A 103 -7.84 -0.04 13.32
CA ARG A 103 -9.11 -0.58 13.83
C ARG A 103 -9.14 -2.12 13.78
N THR A 104 -8.59 -2.70 12.71
CA THR A 104 -8.49 -4.16 12.57
C THR A 104 -7.56 -4.76 13.62
N LEU A 105 -6.40 -4.12 13.88
CA LEU A 105 -5.50 -4.53 14.96
C LEU A 105 -6.16 -4.44 16.33
N GLU A 106 -6.92 -3.38 16.62
CA GLU A 106 -7.68 -3.23 17.87
C GLU A 106 -8.68 -4.38 18.07
N ILE A 107 -9.39 -4.79 17.01
CA ILE A 107 -10.31 -5.94 17.05
C ILE A 107 -9.55 -7.25 17.34
N ILE A 108 -8.41 -7.46 16.69
CA ILE A 108 -7.56 -8.65 16.89
C ILE A 108 -7.06 -8.72 18.33
N ILE A 109 -6.55 -7.60 18.87
CA ILE A 109 -6.09 -7.50 20.26
C ILE A 109 -7.25 -7.73 21.22
N GLY A 110 -8.41 -7.12 20.97
CA GLY A 110 -9.63 -7.31 21.76
C GLY A 110 -10.06 -8.77 21.81
N TYR A 111 -9.97 -9.49 20.70
CA TYR A 111 -10.20 -10.93 20.65
C TYR A 111 -9.16 -11.71 21.46
N GLY A 112 -7.87 -11.34 21.40
CA GLY A 112 -6.83 -11.90 22.25
C GLY A 112 -7.14 -11.75 23.74
N ILE A 113 -7.55 -10.55 24.18
CA ILE A 113 -7.94 -10.30 25.56
C ILE A 113 -9.13 -11.19 25.97
N LEU A 114 -10.15 -11.31 25.11
CA LEU A 114 -11.29 -12.18 25.35
C LEU A 114 -10.88 -13.65 25.52
N LEU A 115 -9.93 -14.13 24.71
CA LEU A 115 -9.41 -15.49 24.81
C LEU A 115 -8.67 -15.71 26.14
N LEU A 116 -7.91 -14.72 26.62
CA LEU A 116 -7.25 -14.79 27.94
C LEU A 116 -8.29 -14.86 29.06
N GLN A 117 -9.31 -13.99 29.03
CA GLN A 117 -10.39 -13.96 30.02
C GLN A 117 -11.13 -15.30 30.07
N ARG A 118 -11.42 -15.90 28.91
CA ARG A 118 -12.16 -17.17 28.83
C ARG A 118 -11.30 -18.41 29.03
N ALA A 119 -9.98 -18.27 29.09
CA ALA A 119 -9.04 -19.40 29.16
C ALA A 119 -9.27 -20.27 30.41
N GLU A 120 -9.76 -19.69 31.50
CA GLU A 120 -10.04 -20.40 32.75
C GLU A 120 -11.20 -21.40 32.65
N HIS A 121 -12.12 -21.22 31.71
CA HIS A 121 -13.26 -22.11 31.52
C HIS A 121 -12.93 -23.40 30.73
N TYR A 122 -11.74 -23.49 30.13
CA TYR A 122 -11.32 -24.69 29.41
C TYR A 122 -10.78 -25.76 30.37
N ARG A 123 -11.56 -26.83 30.57
CA ARG A 123 -11.20 -27.98 31.41
C ARG A 123 -9.99 -28.79 30.89
N ASN A 124 -9.78 -28.81 29.57
CA ASN A 124 -8.65 -29.50 28.95
C ASN A 124 -7.38 -28.64 29.04
N LYS A 125 -6.39 -29.10 29.83
CA LYS A 125 -5.11 -28.40 30.07
C LYS A 125 -4.34 -28.10 28.79
N THR A 126 -4.28 -29.06 27.84
CA THR A 126 -3.56 -28.90 26.57
C THR A 126 -4.21 -27.83 25.69
N ARG A 127 -5.55 -27.87 25.57
CA ARG A 127 -6.31 -26.87 24.82
C ARG A 127 -6.19 -25.48 25.43
N ARG A 128 -6.28 -25.38 26.77
CA ARG A 128 -6.08 -24.13 27.52
C ARG A 128 -4.70 -23.53 27.25
N LYS A 129 -3.63 -24.33 27.33
CA LYS A 129 -2.26 -23.87 27.06
C LYS A 129 -2.09 -23.32 25.64
N ARG A 130 -2.69 -23.99 24.64
CA ARG A 130 -2.64 -23.53 23.24
C ARG A 130 -3.37 -22.20 23.04
N ILE A 131 -4.56 -22.05 23.62
CA ILE A 131 -5.35 -20.81 23.53
C ILE A 131 -4.62 -19.64 24.20
N LEU A 132 -4.07 -19.86 25.40
CA LEU A 132 -3.26 -18.85 26.10
C LEU A 132 -2.03 -18.44 25.29
N GLY A 133 -1.32 -19.40 24.71
CA GLY A 133 -0.17 -19.13 23.84
C GLY A 133 -0.53 -18.29 22.62
N PHE A 134 -1.62 -18.65 21.93
CA PHE A 134 -2.12 -17.90 20.78
C PHE A 134 -2.58 -16.48 21.16
N ALA A 135 -3.38 -16.34 22.23
CA ALA A 135 -3.86 -15.06 22.72
C ALA A 135 -2.70 -14.12 23.11
N THR A 136 -1.68 -14.64 23.77
CA THR A 136 -0.47 -13.87 24.11
C THR A 136 0.33 -13.49 22.86
N SER A 137 0.32 -14.32 21.80
CA SER A 137 1.06 -14.03 20.57
C SER A 137 0.46 -12.89 19.74
N ILE A 138 -0.86 -12.65 19.84
CA ILE A 138 -1.56 -11.60 19.09
C ILE A 138 -1.71 -10.27 19.84
N ILE A 139 -1.34 -10.21 21.12
CA ILE A 139 -1.36 -8.98 21.95
C ILE A 139 0.01 -8.28 21.99
N LYS A 140 1.09 -8.98 21.58
CA LYS A 140 2.45 -8.41 21.53
C LYS A 140 2.60 -7.38 20.43
#